data_AF-A0A815G7G1-F1
#
_entry.id   AF-A0A815G7G1-F1
#
_cell.length_a   1.000
_cell.length_b   1.000
_cell.length_c   1.000
_cell.angle_alpha   90.00
_cell.angle_beta   90.00
_cell.angle_gamma   90.00
#
_symmetry.space_group_name_H-M   'P 1'
#
loop_
_entity.id
_entity.type
_entity.pdbx_description
1 polymer ?
#
loop_
_entity_poly.entity_id
_entity_poly.type
_entity_poly.pdbx_seq_one_letter_code
_entity_poly.pdbx_strand_id
1 'polypeptide(L)'
;MGCSQSTRIEPEALTPEDSRTIRETWKLVGKEAYGEFGTRLMLRIFQKHPDIKALWQTHRATNNAPTTTMNNDDDGQPKSENRWKMDLRNHGSKFFISIEELITHIDNPEDLFRHLEQIGARHKTYGVKNEHIQAIVDGFNHTMEFGLKDKWTDNRQKAFGRLINIIVARINRSIDGKTDDK
;
A
#
# COMPACT_ATOMS: atom_id res chain seq x y z
N MET A 1 -25.23 4.82 33.67
CA MET A 1 -25.02 4.00 32.46
C MET A 1 -23.82 4.60 31.73
N GLY A 2 -22.64 3.99 31.89
CA GLY A 2 -21.43 4.49 31.26
C GLY A 2 -21.41 4.08 29.80
N CYS A 3 -21.53 5.06 28.90
CA CYS A 3 -21.24 4.85 27.48
C CYS A 3 -19.75 4.56 27.37
N SER A 4 -19.40 3.30 27.16
CA SER A 4 -18.04 2.87 26.88
C SER A 4 -17.64 3.55 25.56
N GLN A 5 -16.84 4.61 25.67
CA GLN A 5 -16.22 5.23 24.51
C GLN A 5 -15.31 4.18 23.89
N SER A 6 -15.71 3.64 22.74
CA SER A 6 -14.81 2.91 21.87
C SER A 6 -13.66 3.86 21.57
N THR A 7 -12.51 3.66 22.22
CA THR A 7 -11.29 4.43 22.03
C THR A 7 -10.82 4.21 20.60
N ARG A 8 -11.35 5.02 19.69
CA ARG A 8 -10.90 5.11 18.32
C ARG A 8 -9.49 5.70 18.41
N ILE A 9 -8.48 4.84 18.28
CA ILE A 9 -7.10 5.31 18.11
C ILE A 9 -7.07 5.95 16.72
N GLU A 10 -7.40 7.24 16.65
CA GLU A 10 -7.06 8.03 15.47
C GLU A 10 -5.53 7.92 15.30
N PRO A 11 -5.03 7.67 14.08
CA PRO A 11 -3.59 7.65 13.84
C PRO A 11 -2.99 8.95 14.39
N GLU A 12 -1.92 8.83 15.18
CA GLU A 12 -1.20 9.98 15.71
C GLU A 12 -0.85 10.91 14.53
N ALA A 13 -1.22 12.18 14.65
CA ALA A 13 -0.94 13.18 13.62
C ALA A 13 0.57 13.30 13.40
N LEU A 14 0.98 13.59 12.17
CA LEU A 14 2.38 13.83 11.85
C LEU A 14 2.86 15.11 12.54
N THR A 15 3.98 15.02 13.24
CA THR A 15 4.66 16.21 13.77
C THR A 15 5.44 16.92 12.65
N PRO A 16 5.82 18.20 12.83
CA PRO A 16 6.72 18.87 11.88
C PRO A 16 8.06 18.15 11.68
N GLU A 17 8.53 17.44 12.71
CA GLU A 17 9.73 16.62 12.64
C GLU A 17 9.52 15.33 11.85
N ASP A 18 8.35 14.69 11.98
CA ASP A 18 7.97 13.57 11.12
C ASP A 18 7.96 14.01 9.66
N SER A 19 7.29 15.12 9.34
CA SER A 19 7.20 15.64 7.97
C SER A 19 8.58 15.97 7.38
N ARG A 20 9.50 16.50 8.18
CA ARG A 20 10.89 16.74 7.75
C ARG A 20 11.62 15.42 7.49
N THR A 21 11.57 14.50 8.45
CA THR A 21 12.21 13.18 8.36
C THR A 21 11.71 12.41 7.14
N ILE A 22 10.40 12.44 6.89
CA ILE A 22 9.76 11.79 5.74
C ILE A 22 10.29 12.38 4.43
N ARG A 23 10.28 13.70 4.27
CA ARG A 23 10.79 14.37 3.06
C ARG A 23 12.25 14.07 2.80
N GLU A 24 13.10 14.14 3.83
CA GLU A 24 14.54 13.86 3.71
C GLU A 24 14.80 12.40 3.32
N THR A 25 14.06 11.48 3.90
CA THR A 25 14.18 10.06 3.59
C THR A 25 13.69 9.74 2.19
N TRP A 26 12.61 10.38 1.74
CA TRP A 26 12.04 10.12 0.42
C TRP A 26 12.99 10.51 -0.72
N LYS A 27 13.85 11.52 -0.51
CA LYS A 27 14.94 11.88 -1.44
C LYS A 27 15.92 10.74 -1.69
N LEU A 28 16.00 9.75 -0.80
CA LEU A 28 16.89 8.59 -0.94
C LEU A 28 16.28 7.44 -1.75
N VAL A 29 14.96 7.40 -1.92
CA VAL A 29 14.27 6.29 -2.61
C VAL A 29 14.44 6.41 -4.12
N GLY A 30 14.29 7.62 -4.68
CA GLY A 30 14.37 7.84 -6.12
C GLY A 30 13.18 7.27 -6.90
N LYS A 31 12.71 7.99 -7.93
CA LYS A 31 11.53 7.58 -8.73
C LYS A 31 11.78 6.30 -9.52
N GLU A 32 13.03 6.07 -9.91
CA GLU A 32 13.51 4.89 -10.62
C GLU A 32 13.28 3.60 -9.82
N ALA A 33 13.27 3.69 -8.48
CA ALA A 33 13.10 2.55 -7.60
C ALA A 33 11.63 2.10 -7.41
N TYR A 34 10.64 2.93 -7.79
CA TYR A 34 9.21 2.66 -7.52
C TYR A 34 8.72 1.33 -8.10
N GLY A 35 9.30 0.91 -9.24
CA GLY A 35 9.02 -0.39 -9.83
C GLY A 35 9.51 -1.55 -8.97
N GLU A 36 10.77 -1.49 -8.55
CA GLU A 36 11.38 -2.55 -7.75
C GLU A 36 10.78 -2.60 -6.35
N PHE A 37 10.65 -1.45 -5.70
CA PHE A 37 10.09 -1.33 -4.36
C PHE A 37 8.62 -1.78 -4.35
N GLY A 38 7.84 -1.34 -5.34
CA GLY A 38 6.47 -1.81 -5.52
C GLY A 38 6.36 -3.32 -5.68
N THR A 39 7.24 -3.92 -6.48
CA THR A 39 7.27 -5.38 -6.66
C THR A 39 7.59 -6.10 -5.35
N ARG A 40 8.61 -5.62 -4.62
CA ARG A 40 9.03 -6.19 -3.33
C ARG A 40 7.94 -6.12 -2.28
N LEU A 41 7.26 -4.98 -2.17
CA LEU A 41 6.12 -4.80 -1.26
C LEU A 41 5.03 -5.83 -1.53
N MET A 42 4.63 -6.00 -2.79
CA MET A 42 3.60 -6.96 -3.17
C MET A 42 4.02 -8.41 -2.88
N LEU A 43 5.25 -8.77 -3.22
CA LEU A 43 5.77 -10.12 -2.95
C LEU A 43 5.81 -10.42 -1.45
N ARG A 44 6.19 -9.43 -0.62
CA ARG A 44 6.18 -9.59 0.83
C ARG A 44 4.76 -9.80 1.37
N ILE A 45 3.81 -8.98 0.93
CA ILE A 45 2.39 -9.13 1.32
C ILE A 45 1.91 -10.54 0.97
N PHE A 46 2.12 -11.01 -0.26
CA PHE A 46 1.67 -12.34 -0.69
C PHE A 46 2.39 -13.49 0.00
N GLN A 47 3.64 -13.31 0.41
CA GLN A 47 4.37 -14.32 1.20
C GLN A 47 3.77 -14.49 2.60
N LYS A 48 3.32 -13.39 3.23
CA LYS A 48 2.77 -13.39 4.59
C LYS A 48 1.26 -13.62 4.63
N HIS A 49 0.56 -13.28 3.56
CA HIS A 49 -0.88 -13.33 3.42
C HIS A 49 -1.28 -14.01 2.10
N PRO A 50 -1.22 -15.36 2.04
CA PRO A 50 -1.59 -16.12 0.85
C PRO A 50 -3.05 -15.93 0.42
N ASP A 51 -3.93 -15.59 1.36
CA ASP A 51 -5.32 -15.20 1.14
C ASP A 51 -5.44 -13.93 0.28
N ILE A 52 -4.60 -12.92 0.52
CA ILE A 52 -4.55 -11.70 -0.31
C ILE A 52 -4.06 -12.04 -1.72
N LYS A 53 -3.08 -12.95 -1.85
CA LYS A 53 -2.61 -13.44 -3.16
C LYS A 53 -3.74 -14.13 -3.93
N ALA A 54 -4.51 -14.99 -3.26
CA ALA A 54 -5.65 -15.67 -3.87
C ALA A 54 -6.71 -14.67 -4.36
N LEU A 55 -7.07 -13.70 -3.51
CA LEU A 55 -8.01 -12.63 -3.87
C LEU A 55 -7.53 -11.85 -5.10
N TRP A 56 -6.26 -11.47 -5.12
CA TRP A 56 -5.63 -10.78 -6.26
C TRP A 56 -5.72 -11.59 -7.56
N GLN A 57 -5.42 -12.90 -7.49
CA GLN A 57 -5.48 -13.79 -8.66
C GLN A 57 -6.92 -13.91 -9.19
N THR A 58 -7.92 -14.06 -8.31
CA THR A 58 -9.32 -14.11 -8.68
C THR A 58 -9.75 -12.85 -9.44
N HIS A 59 -9.43 -11.66 -8.93
CA HIS A 59 -9.78 -10.39 -9.60
C HIS A 59 -9.06 -10.17 -10.92
N ARG A 60 -7.84 -10.69 -11.07
CA ARG A 60 -7.15 -10.63 -12.36
C ARG A 60 -7.76 -11.59 -13.37
N ALA A 61 -8.27 -12.75 -12.93
CA ALA A 61 -8.96 -13.72 -13.79
C ALA A 61 -10.23 -13.11 -14.39
N THR A 62 -11.03 -12.45 -13.56
CA THR A 62 -12.34 -11.92 -13.94
C THR A 62 -12.27 -10.65 -14.79
N ASN A 63 -11.15 -9.93 -14.78
CA ASN A 63 -10.97 -8.69 -15.55
C ASN A 63 -10.35 -8.93 -16.96
N ASN A 64 -10.42 -10.16 -17.49
CA ASN A 64 -9.81 -10.54 -18.77
C ASN A 64 -8.35 -10.08 -18.93
N ALA A 65 -7.61 -9.92 -17.84
CA ALA A 65 -6.17 -9.86 -17.89
C ALA A 65 -5.73 -11.32 -17.89
N PRO A 66 -5.38 -11.99 -19.02
CA PRO A 66 -5.15 -13.42 -19.07
C PRO A 66 -4.39 -13.85 -17.85
N THR A 67 -5.12 -14.49 -16.95
CA THR A 67 -4.55 -14.97 -15.73
C THR A 67 -3.45 -15.89 -16.15
N THR A 68 -2.34 -15.80 -15.44
CA THR A 68 -1.56 -16.97 -15.07
C THR A 68 -2.51 -18.03 -14.49
N THR A 69 -3.34 -18.66 -15.32
CA THR A 69 -3.51 -20.09 -15.19
C THR A 69 -2.10 -20.63 -15.25
N MET A 70 -1.65 -21.27 -14.18
CA MET A 70 -0.51 -22.18 -14.22
C MET A 70 -0.88 -23.42 -15.05
N ASN A 71 -1.52 -23.21 -16.21
CA ASN A 71 -1.80 -24.23 -17.17
C ASN A 71 -0.76 -24.03 -18.25
N ASN A 72 -0.05 -25.10 -18.54
CA ASN A 72 1.08 -25.16 -19.45
C ASN A 72 0.69 -24.50 -20.79
N ASP A 73 1.34 -23.39 -21.13
CA ASP A 73 1.19 -22.75 -22.43
C ASP A 73 2.27 -23.30 -23.38
N ASP A 74 1.79 -23.92 -24.45
CA ASP A 74 2.44 -24.72 -25.48
C ASP A 74 3.23 -23.86 -26.50
N ASP A 75 4.13 -22.98 -26.04
CA ASP A 75 4.99 -22.19 -26.95
C ASP A 75 6.45 -21.98 -26.48
N GLY A 76 6.91 -22.74 -25.50
CA GLY A 76 8.35 -22.89 -25.22
C GLY A 76 9.09 -21.63 -24.72
N GLN A 77 8.39 -20.61 -24.21
CA GLN A 77 8.99 -19.45 -23.52
C GLN A 77 8.03 -18.91 -22.41
N PRO A 78 8.50 -18.53 -21.20
CA PRO A 78 7.61 -18.17 -20.09
C PRO A 78 7.10 -16.72 -20.22
N LYS A 79 6.03 -16.50 -20.99
CA LYS A 79 5.33 -15.20 -21.04
C LYS A 79 4.58 -14.88 -19.73
N SER A 80 4.19 -15.90 -18.99
CA SER A 80 3.34 -15.82 -17.80
C SER A 80 4.07 -15.23 -16.58
N GLU A 81 5.33 -15.61 -16.35
CA GLU A 81 6.17 -15.06 -15.27
C GLU A 81 6.50 -13.57 -15.48
N ASN A 82 6.86 -13.20 -16.70
CA ASN A 82 7.14 -11.81 -17.07
C ASN A 82 5.92 -10.90 -16.89
N ARG A 83 4.73 -11.41 -17.23
CA ARG A 83 3.48 -10.67 -17.03
C ARG A 83 3.13 -10.52 -15.56
N TRP A 84 3.21 -11.59 -14.77
CA TRP A 84 2.97 -11.53 -13.33
C TRP A 84 3.86 -10.47 -12.67
N LYS A 85 5.16 -10.52 -12.96
CA LYS A 85 6.14 -9.54 -12.47
C LYS A 85 5.77 -8.11 -12.88
N MET A 86 5.36 -7.90 -14.14
CA MET A 86 4.94 -6.60 -14.64
C MET A 86 3.67 -6.09 -13.93
N ASP A 87 2.69 -6.95 -13.67
CA ASP A 87 1.46 -6.60 -12.97
C ASP A 87 1.72 -6.19 -11.51
N LEU A 88 2.59 -6.91 -10.81
CA LEU A 88 3.03 -6.54 -9.46
C LEU A 88 3.78 -5.21 -9.47
N ARG A 89 4.70 -5.04 -10.42
CA ARG A 89 5.45 -3.80 -10.60
C ARG A 89 4.50 -2.63 -10.82
N ASN A 90 3.56 -2.75 -11.76
CA ASN A 90 2.65 -1.66 -12.11
C ASN A 90 1.71 -1.28 -10.96
N HIS A 91 1.17 -2.26 -10.23
CA HIS A 91 0.31 -1.96 -9.07
C HIS A 91 1.11 -1.39 -7.90
N GLY A 92 2.23 -2.03 -7.56
CA GLY A 92 3.11 -1.56 -6.49
C GLY A 92 3.67 -0.16 -6.76
N SER A 93 4.04 0.17 -8.01
CA SER A 93 4.49 1.53 -8.36
C SER A 93 3.42 2.59 -8.09
N LYS A 94 2.13 2.29 -8.34
CA LYS A 94 1.04 3.22 -8.03
C LYS A 94 0.98 3.54 -6.56
N PHE A 95 1.24 2.56 -5.69
CA PHE A 95 1.33 2.79 -4.25
C PHE A 95 2.44 3.79 -3.90
N PHE A 96 3.66 3.60 -4.42
CA PHE A 96 4.78 4.52 -4.17
C PHE A 96 4.55 5.92 -4.78
N ILE A 97 3.87 6.02 -5.92
CA ILE A 97 3.44 7.30 -6.49
C ILE A 97 2.45 8.01 -5.55
N SER A 98 1.47 7.30 -4.99
CA SER A 98 0.56 7.89 -4.01
C SER A 98 1.27 8.33 -2.72
N ILE A 99 2.32 7.62 -2.28
CA ILE A 99 3.17 8.10 -1.17
C ILE A 99 3.88 9.40 -1.55
N GLU A 100 4.46 9.49 -2.74
CA GLU A 100 5.11 10.72 -3.21
C GLU A 100 4.13 11.91 -3.26
N GLU A 101 2.92 11.70 -3.78
CA GLU A 101 1.86 12.71 -3.79
C GLU A 101 1.51 13.16 -2.37
N LEU A 102 1.45 12.23 -1.41
CA LEU A 102 1.21 12.55 0.01
C LEU A 102 2.33 13.36 0.61
N ILE A 103 3.58 12.99 0.35
CA ILE A 103 4.75 13.68 0.87
C ILE A 103 4.85 15.09 0.31
N THR A 104 4.46 15.26 -0.97
CA THR A 104 4.44 16.57 -1.64
C THR A 104 3.43 17.52 -0.99
N HIS A 105 2.28 17.00 -0.56
CA HIS A 105 1.18 17.76 0.04
C HIS A 105 1.02 17.50 1.55
N ILE A 106 2.08 17.05 2.23
CA ILE A 106 2.01 16.53 3.61
C ILE A 106 1.52 17.57 4.64
N ASP A 107 1.65 18.86 4.33
CA ASP A 107 1.15 19.95 5.18
C ASP A 107 -0.35 20.27 4.95
N ASN A 108 -0.92 19.87 3.80
CA ASN A 108 -2.33 20.06 3.43
C ASN A 108 -2.85 18.81 2.65
N PRO A 109 -3.02 17.65 3.32
CA PRO A 109 -3.27 16.37 2.66
C PRO A 109 -4.75 16.07 2.34
N GLU A 110 -5.67 17.02 2.52
CA GLU A 110 -7.13 16.84 2.50
C GLU A 110 -7.63 16.27 1.17
N ASP A 111 -7.10 16.77 0.06
CA ASP A 111 -7.46 16.31 -1.28
C ASP A 111 -6.98 14.88 -1.51
N LEU A 112 -5.81 14.54 -0.97
CA LEU A 112 -5.29 13.19 -1.07
C LEU A 112 -6.01 12.21 -0.14
N PHE A 113 -6.48 12.66 1.03
CA PHE A 113 -7.33 11.82 1.89
C PHE A 113 -8.61 11.41 1.17
N ARG A 114 -9.26 12.34 0.46
CA ARG A 114 -10.42 12.00 -0.38
C ARG A 114 -10.04 11.02 -1.50
N HIS A 115 -8.85 11.16 -2.08
CA HIS A 115 -8.35 10.22 -3.07
C HIS A 115 -8.10 8.80 -2.50
N LEU A 116 -7.49 8.70 -1.30
CA LEU A 116 -7.24 7.44 -0.61
C LEU A 116 -8.55 6.72 -0.24
N GLU A 117 -9.58 7.47 0.13
CA GLU A 117 -10.91 6.93 0.37
C GLU A 117 -11.55 6.36 -0.92
N GLN A 118 -11.43 7.07 -2.05
CA GLN A 118 -11.85 6.53 -3.35
C GLN A 118 -11.07 5.28 -3.76
N ILE A 119 -9.79 5.20 -3.41
CA ILE A 119 -8.99 3.98 -3.55
C ILE A 119 -9.58 2.86 -2.68
N GLY A 120 -9.89 3.11 -1.41
CA GLY A 120 -10.50 2.14 -0.50
C GLY A 120 -11.86 1.63 -0.99
N ALA A 121 -12.71 2.53 -1.51
CA ALA A 121 -14.00 2.14 -2.09
C ALA A 121 -13.85 1.17 -3.28
N ARG A 122 -12.84 1.37 -4.13
CA ARG A 122 -12.51 0.42 -5.21
C ARG A 122 -11.96 -0.90 -4.68
N HIS A 123 -11.09 -0.86 -3.66
CA HIS A 123 -10.57 -2.09 -3.06
C HIS A 123 -11.67 -2.94 -2.41
N LYS A 124 -12.70 -2.29 -1.83
CA LYS A 124 -13.90 -2.97 -1.33
C LYS A 124 -14.63 -3.77 -2.41
N THR A 125 -14.76 -3.23 -3.63
CA THR A 125 -15.41 -3.99 -4.74
C THR A 125 -14.59 -5.19 -5.17
N TYR A 126 -13.29 -5.21 -4.85
CA TYR A 126 -12.40 -6.36 -5.01
C TYR A 126 -12.46 -7.32 -3.80
N GLY A 127 -13.43 -7.20 -2.89
CA GLY A 127 -13.53 -8.08 -1.71
C GLY A 127 -12.38 -7.91 -0.71
N VAL A 128 -11.60 -6.83 -0.82
CA VAL A 128 -10.55 -6.49 0.13
C VAL A 128 -11.20 -6.03 1.44
N LYS A 129 -10.68 -6.52 2.57
CA LYS A 129 -11.11 -6.21 3.92
C LYS A 129 -10.03 -5.41 4.65
N ASN A 130 -10.39 -4.76 5.76
CA ASN A 130 -9.44 -4.00 6.56
C ASN A 130 -8.23 -4.82 7.02
N GLU A 131 -8.46 -6.09 7.38
CA GLU A 131 -7.40 -7.03 7.78
C GLU A 131 -6.37 -7.25 6.66
N HIS A 132 -6.78 -7.19 5.39
CA HIS A 132 -5.86 -7.29 4.26
C HIS A 132 -5.03 -6.01 4.07
N ILE A 133 -5.62 -4.82 4.30
CA ILE A 133 -4.91 -3.54 4.16
C ILE A 133 -3.79 -3.40 5.19
N GLN A 134 -3.95 -3.99 6.38
CA GLN A 134 -2.92 -3.97 7.41
C GLN A 134 -1.59 -4.59 6.96
N ALA A 135 -1.62 -5.52 5.99
CA ALA A 135 -0.43 -6.13 5.41
C ALA A 135 0.53 -5.13 4.75
N ILE A 136 0.03 -3.95 4.35
CA ILE A 136 0.84 -2.86 3.79
C ILE A 136 1.92 -2.40 4.78
N VAL A 137 1.66 -2.42 6.09
CA VAL A 137 2.61 -1.94 7.10
C VAL A 137 3.89 -2.77 7.11
N ASP A 138 3.78 -4.10 7.22
CA ASP A 138 4.94 -5.01 7.17
C ASP A 138 5.58 -4.99 5.77
N GLY A 139 4.78 -5.00 4.71
CA GLY A 139 5.25 -4.96 3.33
C GLY A 139 6.10 -3.72 3.04
N PHE A 140 5.64 -2.55 3.49
CA PHE A 140 6.35 -1.29 3.34
C PHE A 140 7.64 -1.27 4.17
N ASN A 141 7.57 -1.61 5.45
CA ASN A 141 8.74 -1.58 6.32
C ASN A 141 9.86 -2.49 5.81
N HIS A 142 9.54 -3.73 5.43
CA HIS A 142 10.51 -4.66 4.82
C HIS A 142 11.10 -4.12 3.51
N THR A 143 10.29 -3.45 2.70
CA THR A 143 10.76 -2.87 1.43
C THR A 143 11.74 -1.73 1.67
N MET A 144 11.44 -0.83 2.61
CA MET A 144 12.30 0.29 2.95
C MET A 144 13.59 -0.15 3.63
N GLU A 145 13.53 -1.16 4.51
CA GLU A 145 14.69 -1.79 5.12
C GLU A 145 15.63 -2.38 4.08
N PHE A 146 15.09 -3.10 3.09
CA PHE A 146 15.89 -3.64 1.99
C PHE A 146 16.54 -2.53 1.15
N GLY A 147 15.77 -1.50 0.78
CA GLY A 147 16.21 -0.46 -0.14
C GLY A 147 17.18 0.55 0.48
N LEU A 148 16.92 0.96 1.72
CA LEU A 148 17.70 2.00 2.41
C LEU A 148 18.73 1.43 3.38
N LYS A 149 18.64 0.15 3.75
CA LYS A 149 19.61 -0.55 4.61
C LYS A 149 19.87 0.21 5.92
N ASP A 150 21.13 0.49 6.22
CA ASP A 150 21.63 1.29 7.35
C ASP A 150 21.06 2.71 7.41
N LYS A 151 20.54 3.24 6.30
CA LYS A 151 19.82 4.51 6.28
C LYS A 151 18.37 4.39 6.77
N TRP A 152 17.80 3.20 6.96
CA TRP A 152 16.44 3.02 7.49
C TRP A 152 16.42 3.00 9.02
N THR A 153 16.81 4.13 9.63
CA THR A 153 16.95 4.26 11.08
C THR A 153 15.61 4.22 11.82
N ASP A 154 15.63 3.96 13.13
CA ASP A 154 14.45 3.92 13.99
C ASP A 154 13.59 5.20 13.89
N ASN A 155 14.23 6.37 13.74
CA ASN A 155 13.50 7.63 13.59
C ASN A 155 12.69 7.64 12.28
N ARG A 156 13.28 7.16 11.18
CA ARG A 156 12.61 7.06 9.88
C ARG A 156 11.50 6.02 9.91
N GLN A 157 11.76 4.87 10.52
CA GLN A 157 10.75 3.84 10.74
C GLN A 157 9.53 4.37 11.49
N LYS A 158 9.73 5.12 12.59
CA LYS A 158 8.63 5.71 13.37
C LYS A 158 7.84 6.74 12.56
N ALA A 159 8.52 7.69 11.90
CA ALA A 159 7.87 8.73 11.11
C ALA A 159 7.04 8.14 9.95
N PHE A 160 7.61 7.19 9.20
CA PHE A 160 6.86 6.50 8.14
C PHE A 160 5.80 5.57 8.68
N GLY A 161 6.01 4.93 9.84
CA GLY A 161 4.97 4.12 10.50
C GLY A 161 3.70 4.93 10.73
N ARG A 162 3.83 6.17 11.20
CA ARG A 162 2.69 7.11 11.33
C ARG A 162 2.05 7.42 9.98
N LEU A 163 2.87 7.76 8.97
CA LEU A 163 2.39 8.07 7.62
C LEU A 163 1.59 6.90 7.01
N ILE A 164 2.13 5.69 7.06
CA ILE A 164 1.49 4.49 6.52
C ILE A 164 0.22 4.16 7.31
N ASN A 165 0.22 4.31 8.64
CA ASN A 165 -0.98 4.12 9.45
C ASN A 165 -2.10 5.11 9.10
N ILE A 166 -1.77 6.36 8.76
CA ILE A 166 -2.75 7.33 8.25
C ILE A 166 -3.35 6.83 6.93
N ILE A 167 -2.52 6.35 6.00
CA ILE A 167 -3.00 5.81 4.71
C ILE A 167 -3.92 4.60 4.92
N VAL A 168 -3.48 3.64 5.74
CA VAL A 168 -4.27 2.45 6.09
C VAL A 168 -5.62 2.86 6.68
N ALA A 169 -5.63 3.81 7.62
CA ALA A 169 -6.85 4.31 8.22
C ALA A 169 -7.80 4.95 7.19
N ARG A 170 -7.30 5.78 6.27
CA ARG A 170 -8.11 6.40 5.21
C ARG A 170 -8.71 5.38 4.25
N ILE A 171 -7.92 4.39 3.82
CA ILE A 171 -8.41 3.30 2.96
C ILE A 171 -9.50 2.49 3.68
N ASN A 172 -9.28 2.14 4.96
CA ASN A 172 -10.20 1.34 5.75
C ASN A 172 -11.54 2.04 6.01
N ARG A 173 -11.57 3.39 6.13
CA ARG A 173 -12.83 4.15 6.30
C ARG A 173 -13.84 3.83 5.19
N SER A 174 -13.39 3.81 3.94
CA SER A 174 -14.26 3.51 2.80
C SER A 174 -14.58 2.03 2.63
N ILE A 175 -13.68 1.12 3.04
CA ILE A 175 -13.97 -0.32 3.08
C ILE A 175 -15.11 -0.61 4.07
N ASP A 176 -15.08 0.02 5.24
CA ASP A 176 -16.14 -0.05 6.25
C ASP A 176 -17.48 0.56 5.80
N GLY A 177 -17.49 1.33 4.70
CA GLY A 177 -18.66 2.10 4.27
C GLY A 177 -18.90 3.36 5.10
N LYS A 178 -17.90 3.83 5.85
CA LYS A 178 -17.92 5.11 6.56
C LYS A 178 -17.37 6.17 5.61
N THR A 179 -18.21 6.66 4.70
CA THR A 179 -18.00 7.97 4.09
C THR A 179 -18.59 8.99 5.05
N ASP A 180 -17.83 10.04 5.38
CA ASP A 180 -18.41 11.16 6.12
C ASP A 180 -19.59 11.68 5.26
N ASP A 181 -20.82 11.46 5.75
CA ASP A 181 -22.03 11.98 5.13
C ASP A 181 -21.85 13.50 4.99
N LYS A 182 -21.99 13.99 3.75
CA LYS A 182 -22.16 15.42 3.48
C LYS A 182 -23.58 15.83 3.81
#